data_AF-A0A9C7GBL2-F1
#
_entry.id   AF-A0A9C7GBL2-F1
#
_cell.length_a   1.000
_cell.length_b   1.000
_cell.length_c   1.000
_cell.angle_alpha   90.00
_cell.angle_beta   90.00
_cell.angle_gamma   90.00
#
_symmetry.space_group_name_H-M   'P 1'
#
loop_
_entity.id
_entity.type
_entity.pdbx_description
1 polymer ?
#
loop_
_entity_poly.entity_id
_entity_poly.type
_entity_poly.pdbx_seq_one_letter_code
_entity_poly.pdbx_strand_id
1 'polypeptide(L)'
;MGCEVCLPIARGYTIYFAEEENAIKLASYFQSFQEDSWKFIADRFVWLKESILFDLLDYLEVHMILDNIYAVLSSLSDPLKNLNDLRPIGSFKQEREASWIDTVIEKSSLCTHFQPIVKVTDGKLEVIGQELLSRGLDEDGQIIPPYKMFEAARIRNRLFALDRACRIQSVRNAGVVGDQLIFINFIPTAIYVPEHCLSSTFKIIKELNIKPEQVVFEVVETDEVRDLEHLKSILHYYRSHGFKYALDDVGTGFNNLRVLEQLKPDIVKLAIEFTDGVSRDTDKQKVAQSVLNIAHDMSALALAEGIEREEDLHFLEEMGYDLFQGYWIAKPQPTPMKSIDVSLSSSCI
;
A
#
# COMPACT_ATOMS: atom_id res chain seq x y z
N MET A 1 12.61 21.91 2.01
CA MET A 1 12.44 21.29 3.35
C MET A 1 11.77 19.96 3.13
N GLY A 2 12.35 18.87 3.64
CA GLY A 2 11.77 17.53 3.50
C GLY A 2 10.47 17.44 4.30
N CYS A 3 9.48 16.73 3.77
CA CYS A 3 8.28 16.40 4.53
C CYS A 3 8.63 15.32 5.56
N GLU A 4 8.42 15.61 6.84
CA GLU A 4 8.70 14.70 7.97
C GLU A 4 7.89 13.40 7.90
N VAL A 5 6.79 13.37 7.15
CA VAL A 5 5.97 12.18 6.93
C VAL A 5 6.58 11.26 5.85
N CYS A 6 7.44 11.78 4.97
CA CYS A 6 7.95 11.06 3.81
C CYS A 6 9.06 10.04 4.12
N LEU A 7 9.67 10.09 5.29
CA LEU A 7 10.74 9.18 5.72
C LEU A 7 10.49 8.73 7.15
N PRO A 8 10.87 7.50 7.52
CA PRO A 8 10.93 7.11 8.91
C PRO A 8 11.79 8.09 9.71
N ILE A 9 11.28 8.55 10.84
CA ILE A 9 12.02 9.38 11.80
C ILE A 9 12.39 8.48 12.97
N ALA A 10 13.61 8.66 13.49
CA ALA A 10 14.07 8.00 14.71
C ALA A 10 13.06 8.20 15.85
N ARG A 11 12.65 7.11 16.49
CA ARG A 11 11.65 7.11 17.56
C ARG A 11 12.28 7.08 18.95
N GLY A 12 11.55 7.65 19.89
CA GLY A 12 11.83 7.54 21.32
C GLY A 12 10.56 7.16 22.08
N TYR A 13 10.74 6.61 23.26
CA TYR A 13 9.66 6.16 24.11
C TYR A 13 9.91 6.60 25.55
N THR A 14 8.83 6.98 26.22
CA THR A 14 8.84 7.13 27.67
C THR A 14 8.21 5.91 28.27
N ILE A 15 8.98 5.24 29.12
CA ILE A 15 8.56 4.11 29.94
C ILE A 15 8.13 4.62 31.30
N TYR A 16 6.99 4.12 31.77
CA TYR A 16 6.47 4.29 33.12
C TYR A 16 6.50 2.95 33.86
N PHE A 17 7.10 2.95 35.04
CA PHE A 17 7.13 1.81 35.94
C PHE A 17 6.10 2.01 37.06
N ALA A 18 5.11 1.13 37.16
CA ALA A 18 4.10 1.22 38.22
C ALA A 18 4.68 0.97 39.62
N GLU A 19 5.74 0.15 39.69
CA GLU A 19 6.49 -0.18 40.92
C GLU A 19 7.89 0.45 40.86
N GLU A 20 8.29 1.18 41.92
CA GLU A 20 9.59 1.88 41.97
C GLU A 20 10.79 0.94 41.92
N GLU A 21 10.67 -0.27 42.48
CA GLU A 21 11.75 -1.26 42.47
C GLU A 21 12.17 -1.65 41.04
N ASN A 22 11.25 -1.57 40.08
CA ASN A 22 11.50 -1.94 38.69
C ASN A 22 12.37 -0.89 37.98
N ALA A 23 12.15 0.39 38.26
CA ALA A 23 12.99 1.47 37.74
C ALA A 23 14.43 1.37 38.27
N ILE A 24 14.60 1.03 39.56
CA ILE A 24 15.91 0.88 40.20
C ILE A 24 16.68 -0.34 39.64
N LYS A 25 16.00 -1.48 39.46
CA LYS A 25 16.61 -2.71 38.90
C LYS A 25 17.16 -2.50 37.49
N LEU A 26 16.51 -1.68 36.68
CA LEU A 26 16.90 -1.40 35.30
C LEU A 26 17.93 -0.26 35.16
N ALA A 27 18.20 0.50 36.22
CA ALA A 27 19.18 1.59 36.17
C ALA A 27 20.58 1.10 35.76
N SER A 28 20.99 -0.11 36.18
CA SER A 28 22.26 -0.72 35.77
C SER A 28 22.24 -1.26 34.34
N TYR A 29 21.10 -1.68 33.82
CA TYR A 29 20.93 -2.09 32.42
C TYR A 29 21.22 -0.93 31.48
N PHE A 30 20.67 0.26 31.78
CA PHE A 30 20.84 1.45 30.95
C PHE A 30 22.27 2.02 30.95
N GLN A 31 23.05 1.79 32.01
CA GLN A 31 24.46 2.25 32.08
C GLN A 31 25.37 1.64 31.00
N SER A 32 24.93 0.56 30.34
CA SER A 32 25.66 -0.04 29.22
C SER A 32 25.47 0.68 27.88
N PHE A 33 24.51 1.61 27.78
CA PHE A 33 24.18 2.36 26.56
C PHE A 33 24.72 3.80 26.61
N GLN A 34 24.87 4.42 25.44
CA GLN A 34 25.40 5.81 25.31
C GLN A 34 24.53 6.83 26.07
N GLU A 35 25.13 7.85 26.68
CA GLU A 35 24.42 8.85 27.51
C GLU A 35 23.27 9.57 26.78
N ASP A 36 23.38 9.82 25.47
CA ASP A 36 22.35 10.52 24.68
C ASP A 36 21.24 9.60 24.13
N SER A 37 21.20 8.33 24.57
CA SER A 37 20.24 7.34 24.09
C SER A 37 19.11 7.04 25.07
N TRP A 38 19.21 7.52 26.30
CA TRP A 38 18.19 7.38 27.33
C TRP A 38 18.35 8.47 28.40
N LYS A 39 17.31 8.70 29.21
CA LYS A 39 17.32 9.71 30.28
C LYS A 39 16.26 9.41 31.34
N PHE A 40 16.64 9.40 32.62
CA PHE A 40 15.66 9.48 33.72
C PHE A 40 14.97 10.85 33.70
N ILE A 41 13.64 10.84 33.64
CA ILE A 41 12.81 12.04 33.67
C ILE A 41 12.30 12.31 35.09
N ALA A 42 11.94 11.24 35.80
CA ALA A 42 11.57 11.23 37.20
C ALA A 42 11.77 9.80 37.75
N ASP A 43 11.56 9.59 39.05
CA ASP A 43 11.84 8.32 39.74
C ASP A 43 11.18 7.08 39.09
N ARG A 44 10.06 7.28 38.39
CA ARG A 44 9.29 6.21 37.72
C ARG A 44 9.23 6.34 36.19
N PHE A 45 9.92 7.31 35.62
CA PHE A 45 9.86 7.62 34.19
C PHE A 45 11.24 7.64 33.55
N VAL A 46 11.41 6.82 32.52
CA VAL A 46 12.64 6.77 31.72
C VAL A 46 12.29 7.03 30.28
N TRP A 47 12.93 8.02 29.66
CA TRP A 47 12.91 8.17 28.22
C TRP A 47 14.06 7.36 27.60
N LEU A 48 13.83 6.72 26.46
CA LEU A 48 14.87 6.01 25.72
C LEU A 48 14.58 5.92 24.22
N LYS A 49 15.64 5.77 23.43
CA LYS A 49 15.56 5.52 21.98
C LYS A 49 14.89 4.17 21.72
N GLU A 50 14.19 4.07 20.60
CA GLU A 50 13.50 2.85 20.17
C GLU A 50 14.40 1.61 20.14
N SER A 51 15.65 1.74 19.68
CA SER A 51 16.59 0.60 19.66
C SER A 51 16.76 -0.01 21.05
N ILE A 52 16.85 0.83 22.09
CA ILE A 52 16.99 0.38 23.48
C ILE A 52 15.68 -0.22 23.98
N LEU A 53 14.53 0.32 23.58
CA LEU A 53 13.23 -0.25 23.97
C LEU A 53 13.14 -1.68 23.47
N PHE A 54 13.51 -1.91 22.22
CA PHE A 54 13.39 -3.21 21.56
C PHE A 54 14.36 -4.24 22.13
N ASP A 55 15.57 -3.84 22.48
CA ASP A 55 16.53 -4.69 23.23
C ASP A 55 16.01 -5.00 24.64
N LEU A 56 15.37 -4.02 25.29
CA LEU A 56 14.80 -4.16 26.62
C LEU A 56 13.61 -5.13 26.64
N LEU A 57 12.79 -5.19 25.58
CA LEU A 57 11.64 -6.09 25.52
C LEU A 57 12.02 -7.56 25.76
N ASP A 58 13.12 -8.05 25.17
CA ASP A 58 13.58 -9.43 25.37
C ASP A 58 14.03 -9.67 26.81
N TYR A 59 14.70 -8.69 27.42
CA TYR A 59 15.10 -8.76 28.82
C TYR A 59 13.87 -8.81 29.75
N LEU A 60 12.89 -7.94 29.50
CA LEU A 60 11.69 -7.85 30.34
C LEU A 60 10.81 -9.11 30.24
N GLU A 61 10.68 -9.71 29.05
CA GLU A 61 9.94 -10.97 28.87
C GLU A 61 10.47 -12.11 29.74
N VAL A 62 11.79 -12.16 29.95
CA VAL A 62 12.44 -13.23 30.72
C VAL A 62 12.46 -12.93 32.22
N HIS A 63 12.53 -11.66 32.60
CA HIS A 63 12.88 -11.28 33.97
C HIS A 63 11.77 -10.53 34.74
N MET A 64 10.68 -10.10 34.11
CA MET A 64 9.70 -9.20 34.73
C MET A 64 8.24 -9.51 34.34
N ILE A 65 7.30 -9.09 35.19
CA ILE A 65 5.87 -9.11 34.88
C ILE A 65 5.56 -7.85 34.06
N LEU A 66 5.28 -8.03 32.76
CA LEU A 66 5.10 -6.94 31.80
C LEU A 66 3.89 -6.03 32.09
N ASP A 67 2.89 -6.53 32.82
CA ASP A 67 1.62 -5.83 33.08
C ASP A 67 1.79 -4.55 33.92
N ASN A 68 2.91 -4.39 34.62
CA ASN A 68 3.20 -3.23 35.47
C ASN A 68 4.18 -2.23 34.83
N ILE A 69 4.49 -2.42 33.54
CA ILE A 69 5.38 -1.54 32.78
C ILE A 69 4.62 -1.03 31.56
N TYR A 70 4.57 0.29 31.40
CA TYR A 70 3.87 0.94 30.32
C TYR A 70 4.84 1.78 29.51
N ALA A 71 4.57 1.96 28.23
CA ALA A 71 5.36 2.84 27.39
C ALA A 71 4.47 3.66 26.46
N VAL A 72 4.98 4.81 26.04
CA VAL A 72 4.34 5.68 25.05
C VAL A 72 5.37 6.34 24.16
N LEU A 73 5.01 6.58 22.90
CA LEU A 73 5.85 7.29 21.94
C LEU A 73 6.02 8.76 22.37
N SER A 74 7.27 9.20 22.48
CA SER A 74 7.63 10.55 22.92
C SER A 74 8.99 10.99 22.35
N SER A 75 9.36 12.25 22.53
CA SER A 75 10.64 12.79 22.05
C SER A 75 11.53 13.19 23.22
N LEU A 76 12.85 13.23 23.06
CA LEU A 76 13.74 13.70 24.12
C LEU A 76 13.46 15.18 24.50
N SER A 77 13.03 15.99 23.54
CA SER A 77 12.64 17.39 23.75
C SER A 77 11.33 17.56 24.51
N ASP A 78 10.45 16.55 24.47
CA ASP A 78 9.17 16.53 25.16
C ASP A 78 8.82 15.08 25.57
N PRO A 79 9.46 14.57 26.64
CA PRO A 79 9.37 13.17 27.01
C PRO A 79 8.08 12.84 27.77
N LEU A 80 7.36 13.84 28.29
CA LEU A 80 6.08 13.64 28.98
C LEU A 80 4.88 13.86 28.04
N LYS A 81 5.14 13.96 26.73
CA LYS A 81 4.09 14.01 25.72
C LYS A 81 3.32 12.69 25.68
N ASN A 82 2.02 12.78 25.40
CA ASN A 82 1.13 11.63 25.16
C ASN A 82 0.95 10.67 26.35
N LEU A 83 1.25 11.04 27.60
CA LEU A 83 1.10 10.11 28.74
C LEU A 83 -0.30 9.50 28.91
N ASN A 84 -1.34 10.13 28.37
CA ASN A 84 -2.70 9.57 28.35
C ASN A 84 -2.84 8.34 27.44
N ASP A 85 -1.89 8.12 26.52
CA ASP A 85 -1.85 7.01 25.56
C ASP A 85 -0.86 5.90 26.00
N LEU A 86 -0.48 5.88 27.29
CA LEU A 86 0.32 4.81 27.86
C LEU A 86 -0.36 3.46 27.63
N ARG A 87 0.41 2.51 27.11
CA ARG A 87 -0.03 1.13 26.88
C ARG A 87 0.99 0.13 27.44
N PRO A 88 0.57 -1.10 27.79
CA PRO A 88 1.49 -2.11 28.32
C PRO A 88 2.71 -2.31 27.42
N ILE A 89 3.90 -2.41 28.00
CA ILE A 89 5.15 -2.45 27.23
C ILE A 89 5.21 -3.66 26.27
N GLY A 90 4.59 -4.79 26.64
CA GLY A 90 4.49 -5.97 25.79
C GLY A 90 3.73 -5.73 24.48
N SER A 91 2.86 -4.71 24.42
CA SER A 91 2.16 -4.35 23.18
C SER A 91 3.10 -3.86 22.08
N PHE A 92 4.30 -3.37 22.43
CA PHE A 92 5.31 -2.86 21.49
C PHE A 92 6.07 -3.96 20.74
N LYS A 93 5.80 -5.24 21.04
CA LYS A 93 6.41 -6.39 20.36
C LYS A 93 6.07 -6.40 18.87
N GLN A 94 4.83 -6.07 18.52
CA GLN A 94 4.39 -6.00 17.12
C GLN A 94 5.15 -4.90 16.36
N GLU A 95 5.36 -3.74 16.97
CA GLU A 95 6.14 -2.65 16.40
C GLU A 95 7.62 -2.99 16.24
N ARG A 96 8.17 -3.84 17.11
CA ARG A 96 9.51 -4.38 16.94
C ARG A 96 9.57 -5.34 15.75
N GLU A 97 8.66 -6.31 15.70
CA GLU A 97 8.57 -7.31 14.61
C GLU A 97 8.31 -6.66 13.24
N ALA A 98 7.65 -5.50 13.21
CA ALA A 98 7.40 -4.72 12.00
C ALA A 98 8.50 -3.69 11.67
N SER A 99 9.53 -3.52 12.51
CA SER A 99 10.52 -2.43 12.38
C SER A 99 11.35 -2.49 11.08
N TRP A 100 11.52 -3.67 10.49
CA TRP A 100 12.23 -3.87 9.22
C TRP A 100 11.68 -3.03 8.06
N ILE A 101 10.40 -2.64 8.12
CA ILE A 101 9.78 -1.81 7.07
C ILE A 101 10.43 -0.42 6.96
N ASP A 102 10.93 0.12 8.06
CA ASP A 102 11.62 1.41 8.06
C ASP A 102 12.88 1.34 7.19
N THR A 103 13.65 0.26 7.31
CA THR A 103 14.83 -0.02 6.46
C THR A 103 14.46 -0.15 4.98
N VAL A 104 13.39 -0.87 4.65
CA VAL A 104 12.92 -1.03 3.27
C VAL A 104 12.58 0.33 2.63
N ILE A 105 11.91 1.20 3.37
CA ILE A 105 11.54 2.55 2.92
C ILE A 105 12.80 3.43 2.77
N GLU A 106 13.66 3.48 3.79
CA GLU A 106 14.85 4.34 3.81
C GLU A 106 15.84 3.98 2.70
N LYS A 107 16.11 2.69 2.51
CA LYS A 107 17.01 2.20 1.47
C LYS A 107 16.34 2.10 0.10
N SER A 108 15.03 2.32 0.02
CA SER A 108 14.22 2.06 -1.18
C SER A 108 14.46 0.64 -1.73
N SER A 109 14.48 -0.36 -0.84
CA SER A 109 14.66 -1.79 -1.17
C SER A 109 13.38 -2.36 -1.80
N LEU A 110 13.03 -1.82 -2.97
CA LEU A 110 11.81 -2.13 -3.71
C LEU A 110 12.16 -2.46 -5.16
N CYS A 111 11.45 -3.40 -5.76
CA CYS A 111 11.45 -3.61 -7.21
C CYS A 111 10.02 -3.53 -7.78
N THR A 112 9.92 -3.38 -9.10
CA THR A 112 8.64 -3.29 -9.81
C THR A 112 8.47 -4.53 -10.66
N HIS A 113 7.34 -5.21 -10.49
CA HIS A 113 6.85 -6.19 -11.46
C HIS A 113 5.74 -5.57 -12.30
N PHE A 114 5.59 -6.08 -13.52
CA PHE A 114 4.62 -5.62 -14.51
C PHE A 114 3.62 -6.74 -14.76
N GLN A 115 2.34 -6.45 -14.64
CA GLN A 115 1.29 -7.37 -15.05
C GLN A 115 0.50 -6.76 -16.21
N PRO A 116 0.35 -7.49 -17.33
CA PRO A 116 -0.33 -6.96 -18.49
C PRO A 116 -1.84 -6.89 -18.26
N ILE A 117 -2.43 -5.80 -18.73
CA ILE A 117 -3.87 -5.62 -18.90
C ILE A 117 -4.16 -5.72 -20.39
N VAL A 118 -5.12 -6.57 -20.75
CA VAL A 118 -5.40 -6.91 -22.14
C VAL A 118 -6.80 -6.54 -22.56
N LYS A 119 -6.99 -6.37 -23.86
CA LYS A 119 -8.29 -6.32 -24.52
C LYS A 119 -8.38 -7.49 -25.49
N VAL A 120 -9.58 -8.06 -25.63
CA VAL A 120 -9.85 -9.05 -26.67
C VAL A 120 -10.26 -8.32 -27.96
N THR A 121 -9.50 -8.55 -29.03
CA THR A 121 -9.79 -8.01 -30.38
C THR A 121 -9.66 -9.15 -31.38
N ASP A 122 -10.74 -9.45 -32.11
CA ASP A 122 -10.81 -10.56 -33.08
C ASP A 122 -10.33 -11.91 -32.51
N GLY A 123 -10.68 -12.19 -31.25
CA GLY A 123 -10.29 -13.41 -30.53
C GLY A 123 -8.82 -13.47 -30.12
N LYS A 124 -8.10 -12.33 -30.12
CA LYS A 124 -6.70 -12.23 -29.69
C LYS A 124 -6.56 -11.27 -28.51
N LEU A 125 -5.67 -11.61 -27.58
CA LEU A 125 -5.31 -10.76 -26.45
C LEU A 125 -4.29 -9.71 -26.89
N GLU A 126 -4.72 -8.45 -26.94
CA GLU A 126 -3.86 -7.30 -27.18
C GLU A 126 -3.50 -6.64 -25.84
N VAL A 127 -2.21 -6.40 -25.59
CA VAL A 127 -1.77 -5.73 -24.36
C VAL A 127 -1.98 -4.23 -24.47
N ILE A 128 -2.92 -3.71 -23.69
CA ILE A 128 -3.31 -2.29 -23.65
C ILE A 128 -2.55 -1.53 -22.56
N GLY A 129 -2.18 -2.21 -21.48
CA GLY A 129 -1.53 -1.58 -20.33
C GLY A 129 -0.69 -2.53 -19.49
N GLN A 130 0.04 -1.96 -18.54
CA GLN A 130 0.77 -2.66 -17.50
C GLN A 130 0.40 -2.08 -16.14
N GLU A 131 0.05 -2.94 -15.20
CA GLU A 131 0.02 -2.59 -13.79
C GLU A 131 1.41 -2.76 -13.17
N LEU A 132 1.90 -1.69 -12.53
CA LEU A 132 3.23 -1.65 -11.92
C LEU A 132 3.12 -1.96 -10.42
N LEU A 133 3.37 -3.23 -10.13
CA LEU A 133 3.22 -3.84 -8.83
C LEU A 133 4.54 -3.82 -8.07
N SER A 134 4.60 -3.03 -6.99
CA SER A 134 5.79 -2.97 -6.13
C SER A 134 5.99 -4.28 -5.36
N ARG A 135 7.25 -4.65 -5.12
CA ARG A 135 7.68 -5.79 -4.30
C ARG A 135 8.80 -5.32 -3.38
N GLY A 136 8.78 -5.76 -2.12
CA GLY A 136 9.89 -5.49 -1.21
C GLY A 136 11.04 -6.45 -1.44
N LEU A 137 12.24 -6.06 -1.04
CA LEU A 137 13.42 -6.91 -1.01
C LEU A 137 13.96 -6.96 0.41
N ASP A 138 14.21 -8.17 0.91
CA ASP A 138 14.94 -8.35 2.17
C ASP A 138 16.46 -8.16 1.99
N GLU A 139 17.23 -8.36 3.05
CA GLU A 139 18.68 -8.17 3.04
C GLU A 139 19.42 -9.16 2.12
N ASP A 140 18.82 -10.34 1.88
CA ASP A 140 19.33 -11.38 0.98
C ASP A 140 18.83 -11.20 -0.46
N GLY A 141 18.02 -10.17 -0.72
CA GLY A 141 17.44 -9.85 -2.03
C GLY A 141 16.24 -10.72 -2.41
N GLN A 142 15.63 -11.44 -1.46
CA GLN A 142 14.41 -12.20 -1.69
C GLN A 142 13.18 -11.28 -1.67
N ILE A 143 12.15 -11.69 -2.43
CA ILE A 143 10.91 -10.93 -2.52
C ILE A 143 10.14 -10.99 -1.21
N ILE A 144 9.88 -9.81 -0.64
CA ILE A 144 8.91 -9.60 0.43
C ILE A 144 7.54 -9.36 -0.23
N PRO A 145 6.51 -10.18 0.08
CA PRO A 145 5.16 -9.97 -0.42
C PRO A 145 4.59 -8.61 -0.02
N PRO A 146 3.84 -7.91 -0.90
CA PRO A 146 3.29 -6.59 -0.62
C PRO A 146 2.44 -6.55 0.66
N TYR A 147 1.56 -7.54 0.87
CA TYR A 147 0.68 -7.56 2.03
C TYR A 147 1.44 -7.47 3.36
N LYS A 148 2.61 -8.14 3.47
CA LYS A 148 3.48 -8.06 4.66
C LYS A 148 4.06 -6.68 4.86
N MET A 149 4.47 -6.01 3.77
CA MET A 149 4.98 -4.64 3.84
C MET A 149 3.92 -3.66 4.32
N PHE A 150 2.71 -3.73 3.75
CA PHE A 150 1.62 -2.84 4.13
C PHE A 150 1.10 -3.11 5.55
N GLU A 151 1.07 -4.38 5.99
CA GLU A 151 0.78 -4.74 7.38
C GLU A 151 1.81 -4.15 8.34
N ALA A 152 3.10 -4.36 8.08
CA ALA A 152 4.17 -3.78 8.89
C ALA A 152 4.14 -2.25 8.88
N ALA A 153 3.86 -1.63 7.73
CA ALA A 153 3.71 -0.19 7.63
C ALA A 153 2.51 0.34 8.42
N ARG A 154 1.39 -0.39 8.50
CA ARG A 154 0.23 -0.01 9.35
C ARG A 154 0.64 -0.02 10.82
N ILE A 155 1.24 -1.12 11.29
CA ILE A 155 1.72 -1.26 12.67
C ILE A 155 2.70 -0.12 13.01
N ARG A 156 3.59 0.23 12.08
CA ARG A 156 4.59 1.28 12.27
C ARG A 156 4.08 2.69 11.97
N ASN A 157 2.84 2.89 11.55
CA ASN A 157 2.33 4.17 11.04
C ASN A 157 3.26 4.79 9.96
N ARG A 158 3.52 3.99 8.92
CA ARG A 158 4.39 4.27 7.76
C ARG A 158 3.68 4.11 6.43
N LEU A 159 2.36 3.93 6.43
CA LEU A 159 1.59 3.74 5.18
C LEU A 159 1.91 4.81 4.13
N PHE A 160 1.98 6.09 4.51
CA PHE A 160 2.34 7.13 3.55
C PHE A 160 3.77 7.07 3.04
N ALA A 161 4.72 6.80 3.93
CA ALA A 161 6.12 6.70 3.53
C ALA A 161 6.32 5.50 2.58
N LEU A 162 5.65 4.37 2.84
CA LEU A 162 5.66 3.20 1.98
C LEU A 162 4.95 3.45 0.65
N ASP A 163 3.72 3.98 0.66
CA ASP A 163 2.95 4.34 -0.55
C ASP A 163 3.78 5.24 -1.47
N ARG A 164 4.40 6.28 -0.89
CA ARG A 164 5.26 7.18 -1.64
C ARG A 164 6.47 6.45 -2.22
N ALA A 165 7.13 5.59 -1.46
CA ALA A 165 8.28 4.83 -1.94
C ALA A 165 7.90 3.90 -3.11
N CYS A 166 6.80 3.15 -2.96
CA CYS A 166 6.23 2.30 -4.02
C CYS A 166 5.87 3.12 -5.27
N ARG A 167 5.14 4.22 -5.14
CA ARG A 167 4.75 5.07 -6.26
C ARG A 167 5.97 5.65 -7.00
N ILE A 168 6.98 6.12 -6.27
CA ILE A 168 8.22 6.63 -6.87
C ILE A 168 8.99 5.52 -7.59
N GLN A 169 9.04 4.32 -7.01
CA GLN A 169 9.66 3.15 -7.64
C GLN A 169 8.93 2.75 -8.92
N SER A 170 7.59 2.67 -8.90
CA SER A 170 6.80 2.37 -10.10
C SER A 170 7.01 3.40 -11.20
N VAL A 171 6.89 4.70 -10.90
CA VAL A 171 7.10 5.74 -11.93
C VAL A 171 8.50 5.68 -12.53
N ARG A 172 9.55 5.45 -11.73
CA ARG A 172 10.93 5.32 -12.23
C ARG A 172 11.09 4.18 -13.24
N ASN A 173 10.32 3.11 -13.09
CA ASN A 173 10.33 1.95 -13.98
C ASN A 173 9.27 2.02 -15.08
N ALA A 174 8.45 3.07 -15.14
CA ALA A 174 7.38 3.17 -16.13
C ALA A 174 7.87 3.45 -17.56
N GLY A 175 9.08 4.00 -17.73
CA GLY A 175 9.62 4.35 -19.05
C GLY A 175 9.80 3.15 -20.00
N VAL A 176 9.93 1.93 -19.48
CA VAL A 176 10.07 0.71 -20.32
C VAL A 176 8.74 0.21 -20.89
N VAL A 177 7.60 0.75 -20.44
CA VAL A 177 6.26 0.34 -20.87
C VAL A 177 5.93 0.83 -22.30
N GLY A 178 6.53 1.94 -22.74
CA GLY A 178 6.33 2.48 -24.09
C GLY A 178 5.01 3.26 -24.21
N ASP A 179 4.23 2.99 -25.26
CA ASP A 179 2.98 3.72 -25.58
C ASP A 179 1.73 3.13 -24.88
N GLN A 180 1.88 2.05 -24.11
CA GLN A 180 0.79 1.41 -23.36
C GLN A 180 0.35 2.27 -22.16
N LEU A 181 -0.82 1.94 -21.60
CA LEU A 181 -1.25 2.49 -20.31
C LEU A 181 -0.37 1.97 -19.16
N ILE A 182 -0.16 2.81 -18.15
CA ILE A 182 0.66 2.55 -16.98
C ILE A 182 -0.23 2.71 -15.75
N PHE A 183 -0.54 1.61 -15.07
CA PHE A 183 -1.38 1.62 -13.88
C PHE A 183 -0.50 1.65 -12.63
N ILE A 184 -0.79 2.59 -11.73
CA ILE A 184 -0.01 2.84 -10.51
C ILE A 184 -0.96 2.97 -9.32
N ASN A 185 -0.83 2.02 -8.40
CA ASN A 185 -1.53 2.04 -7.13
C ASN A 185 -1.19 3.28 -6.28
N PHE A 186 -2.19 3.84 -5.59
CA PHE A 186 -1.98 4.80 -4.51
C PHE A 186 -2.99 4.63 -3.37
N ILE A 187 -2.57 4.94 -2.15
CA ILE A 187 -3.42 4.96 -0.96
C ILE A 187 -3.92 6.41 -0.74
N PRO A 188 -5.23 6.70 -0.84
CA PRO A 188 -5.72 8.06 -0.67
C PRO A 188 -5.49 8.63 0.73
N THR A 189 -5.67 7.79 1.75
CA THR A 189 -5.47 8.17 3.16
C THR A 189 -4.03 8.62 3.47
N ALA A 190 -3.12 8.32 2.55
CA ALA A 190 -1.74 8.74 2.62
C ALA A 190 -1.54 10.17 2.06
N ILE A 191 -2.36 10.62 1.11
CA ILE A 191 -2.16 11.91 0.43
C ILE A 191 -2.87 13.02 1.20
N TYR A 192 -2.15 13.81 2.00
CA TYR A 192 -2.76 14.91 2.76
C TYR A 192 -2.90 16.22 1.97
N VAL A 193 -1.88 16.57 1.19
CA VAL A 193 -1.86 17.78 0.35
C VAL A 193 -1.44 17.36 -1.05
N PRO A 194 -2.38 17.19 -1.99
CA PRO A 194 -2.10 16.65 -3.33
C PRO A 194 -0.91 17.33 -4.02
N GLU A 195 -0.86 18.66 -3.97
CA GLU A 195 0.17 19.48 -4.61
C GLU A 195 1.57 19.13 -4.12
N HIS A 196 1.73 18.91 -2.81
CA HIS A 196 3.00 18.59 -2.20
C HIS A 196 3.33 17.11 -2.31
N CYS A 197 2.38 16.23 -1.97
CA CYS A 197 2.57 14.78 -1.93
C CYS A 197 2.84 14.18 -3.32
N LEU A 198 2.24 14.74 -4.38
CA LEU A 198 2.34 14.22 -5.75
C LEU A 198 3.40 14.93 -6.60
N SER A 199 3.95 16.05 -6.12
CA SER A 199 4.97 16.83 -6.83
C SER A 199 6.15 15.98 -7.34
N SER A 200 6.69 15.09 -6.50
CA SER A 200 7.80 14.22 -6.88
C SER A 200 7.40 13.18 -7.93
N THR A 201 6.18 12.65 -7.85
CA THR A 201 5.64 11.70 -8.83
C THR A 201 5.54 12.36 -10.19
N PHE A 202 4.91 13.54 -10.26
CA PHE A 202 4.68 14.26 -11.52
C PHE A 202 5.99 14.73 -12.14
N LYS A 203 6.95 15.15 -11.30
CA LYS A 203 8.29 15.51 -11.75
C LYS A 203 8.98 14.35 -12.48
N ILE A 204 8.96 13.13 -11.91
CA ILE A 204 9.61 11.97 -12.53
C ILE A 204 8.87 11.55 -13.81
N ILE A 205 7.53 11.55 -13.83
CA ILE A 205 6.73 11.28 -15.04
C ILE A 205 7.17 12.22 -16.17
N LYS A 206 7.31 13.52 -15.87
CA LYS A 206 7.76 14.53 -16.84
C LYS A 206 9.20 14.31 -17.29
N GLU A 207 10.12 13.98 -16.37
CA GLU A 207 11.52 13.69 -16.68
C GLU A 207 11.68 12.47 -17.62
N LEU A 208 10.79 11.48 -17.48
CA LEU A 208 10.74 10.30 -18.34
C LEU A 208 10.00 10.53 -19.66
N ASN A 209 9.46 11.73 -19.91
CA ASN A 209 8.63 12.06 -21.07
C ASN A 209 7.41 11.13 -21.24
N ILE A 210 6.86 10.61 -20.14
CA ILE A 210 5.63 9.83 -20.15
C ILE A 210 4.46 10.81 -20.31
N LYS A 211 3.56 10.53 -21.25
CA LYS A 211 2.38 11.39 -21.45
C LYS A 211 1.40 11.18 -20.29
N PRO A 212 0.85 12.24 -19.68
CA PRO A 212 -0.07 12.09 -18.55
C PRO A 212 -1.25 11.16 -18.82
N GLU A 213 -1.82 11.20 -20.02
CA GLU A 213 -2.96 10.37 -20.43
C GLU A 213 -2.68 8.86 -20.49
N GLN A 214 -1.39 8.46 -20.42
CA GLN A 214 -0.97 7.07 -20.30
C GLN A 214 -1.03 6.56 -18.85
N VAL A 215 -0.93 7.45 -17.86
CA VAL A 215 -0.86 7.04 -16.46
C VAL A 215 -2.26 7.00 -15.84
N VAL A 216 -2.60 5.84 -15.30
CA VAL A 216 -3.84 5.57 -14.58
C VAL A 216 -3.49 5.34 -13.11
N PHE A 217 -4.01 6.18 -12.21
CA PHE A 217 -3.85 5.98 -10.78
C PHE A 217 -4.98 5.12 -10.22
N GLU A 218 -4.64 4.04 -9.52
CA GLU A 218 -5.63 3.11 -8.95
C GLU A 218 -5.87 3.43 -7.47
N VAL A 219 -7.14 3.53 -7.09
CA VAL A 219 -7.57 3.71 -5.70
C VAL A 219 -8.48 2.56 -5.29
N VAL A 220 -8.12 1.91 -4.19
CA VAL A 220 -8.88 0.79 -3.61
C VAL A 220 -10.14 1.30 -2.91
N GLU A 221 -11.26 0.62 -3.13
CA GLU A 221 -12.57 0.92 -2.54
C GLU A 221 -12.56 0.88 -0.99
N THR A 222 -11.76 -0.03 -0.39
CA THR A 222 -11.84 -0.43 1.02
C THR A 222 -11.10 0.45 2.01
N ASP A 223 -10.24 1.37 1.54
CA ASP A 223 -9.67 2.39 2.42
C ASP A 223 -10.81 3.34 2.81
N GLU A 224 -11.45 3.09 3.97
CA GLU A 224 -12.55 3.89 4.51
C GLU A 224 -12.41 5.34 4.08
N VAL A 225 -13.16 5.74 3.05
CA VAL A 225 -13.14 7.11 2.53
C VAL A 225 -13.89 7.95 3.55
N ARG A 226 -13.24 8.21 4.69
CA ARG A 226 -13.75 9.02 5.79
C ARG A 226 -14.01 10.45 5.34
N ASP A 227 -13.31 10.87 4.28
CA ASP A 227 -13.45 12.18 3.65
C ASP A 227 -13.52 12.04 2.11
N LEU A 228 -14.75 11.91 1.61
CA LEU A 228 -15.03 11.82 0.17
C LEU A 228 -14.65 13.11 -0.58
N GLU A 229 -14.78 14.27 0.05
CA GLU A 229 -14.43 15.55 -0.56
C GLU A 229 -12.91 15.66 -0.73
N HIS A 230 -12.15 15.18 0.25
CA HIS A 230 -10.70 15.07 0.13
C HIS A 230 -10.27 14.13 -0.98
N LEU A 231 -10.88 12.95 -1.11
CA LEU A 231 -10.62 12.04 -2.24
C LEU A 231 -10.92 12.71 -3.58
N LYS A 232 -12.07 13.39 -3.71
CA LYS A 232 -12.41 14.16 -4.92
C LYS A 232 -11.36 15.22 -5.23
N SER A 233 -10.80 15.89 -4.22
CA SER A 233 -9.74 16.88 -4.42
C SER A 233 -8.47 16.25 -5.01
N ILE A 234 -8.08 15.06 -4.53
CA ILE A 234 -6.93 14.30 -5.06
C ILE A 234 -7.19 13.90 -6.52
N LEU A 235 -8.35 13.32 -6.81
CA LEU A 235 -8.70 12.84 -8.15
C LEU A 235 -8.86 14.00 -9.15
N HIS A 236 -9.43 15.12 -8.70
CA HIS A 236 -9.47 16.36 -9.48
C HIS A 236 -8.07 16.88 -9.79
N TYR A 237 -7.17 16.84 -8.81
CA TYR A 237 -5.78 17.22 -9.00
C TYR A 237 -5.09 16.34 -10.06
N TYR A 238 -5.27 15.02 -10.02
CA TYR A 238 -4.79 14.12 -11.09
C TYR A 238 -5.35 14.49 -12.46
N ARG A 239 -6.68 14.61 -12.57
CA ARG A 239 -7.36 14.90 -13.84
C ARG A 239 -6.95 16.26 -14.42
N SER A 240 -6.79 17.28 -13.58
CA SER A 240 -6.32 18.62 -14.02
C SER A 240 -4.92 18.61 -14.62
N HIS A 241 -4.13 17.57 -14.36
CA HIS A 241 -2.79 17.35 -14.93
C HIS A 241 -2.79 16.35 -16.11
N GLY A 242 -3.97 15.89 -16.55
CA GLY A 242 -4.13 14.98 -17.69
C GLY A 242 -4.04 13.49 -17.34
N PHE A 243 -3.92 13.14 -16.07
CA PHE A 243 -3.91 11.75 -15.62
C PHE A 243 -5.32 11.16 -15.57
N LYS A 244 -5.39 9.83 -15.71
CA LYS A 244 -6.60 9.03 -15.52
C LYS A 244 -6.60 8.40 -14.13
N TYR A 245 -7.75 7.88 -13.70
CA TYR A 245 -7.81 7.02 -12.52
C TYR A 245 -8.81 5.89 -12.64
N ALA A 246 -8.51 4.81 -11.93
CA ALA A 246 -9.34 3.63 -11.80
C ALA A 246 -9.83 3.48 -10.37
N LEU A 247 -11.06 2.97 -10.20
CA LEU A 247 -11.52 2.45 -8.92
C LEU A 247 -11.26 0.95 -8.89
N ASP A 248 -10.55 0.52 -7.86
CA ASP A 248 -10.04 -0.83 -7.68
C ASP A 248 -10.88 -1.59 -6.64
N ASP A 249 -10.93 -2.92 -6.77
CA ASP A 249 -11.69 -3.84 -5.91
C ASP A 249 -13.21 -3.57 -5.82
N VAL A 250 -13.84 -3.11 -6.91
CA VAL A 250 -15.27 -2.76 -6.90
C VAL A 250 -16.16 -3.99 -6.73
N GLY A 251 -17.09 -3.90 -5.78
CA GLY A 251 -18.09 -4.92 -5.44
C GLY A 251 -17.87 -5.54 -4.06
N THR A 252 -16.67 -5.41 -3.50
CA THR A 252 -16.27 -5.98 -2.20
C THR A 252 -16.84 -5.20 -1.00
N GLY A 253 -17.29 -3.98 -1.25
CA GLY A 253 -17.86 -3.08 -0.25
C GLY A 253 -19.27 -2.62 -0.59
N PHE A 254 -20.00 -2.18 0.44
CA PHE A 254 -21.29 -1.47 0.29
C PHE A 254 -21.09 0.02 -0.01
N ASN A 255 -20.10 0.41 -0.85
CA ASN A 255 -20.12 1.80 -1.29
C ASN A 255 -21.32 2.00 -2.20
N ASN A 256 -22.24 2.82 -1.71
CA ASN A 256 -23.39 3.32 -2.44
C ASN A 256 -22.93 3.66 -3.87
N LEU A 257 -23.61 3.12 -4.88
CA LEU A 257 -23.50 3.51 -6.30
C LEU A 257 -23.32 5.03 -6.49
N ARG A 258 -23.95 5.81 -5.61
CA ARG A 258 -23.82 7.28 -5.51
C ARG A 258 -22.40 7.80 -5.32
N VAL A 259 -21.51 7.06 -4.65
CA VAL A 259 -20.09 7.42 -4.48
C VAL A 259 -19.38 7.25 -5.81
N LEU A 260 -19.57 6.11 -6.50
CA LEU A 260 -19.00 5.86 -7.82
C LEU A 260 -19.41 6.96 -8.82
N GLU A 261 -20.70 7.28 -8.88
CA GLU A 261 -21.25 8.35 -9.73
C GLU A 261 -20.62 9.73 -9.45
N GLN A 262 -20.29 10.01 -8.19
CA GLN A 262 -19.65 11.27 -7.81
C GLN A 262 -18.16 11.30 -8.15
N LEU A 263 -17.49 10.15 -8.10
CA LEU A 263 -16.07 10.04 -8.41
C LEU A 263 -15.81 10.06 -9.92
N LYS A 264 -16.72 9.56 -10.77
CA LYS A 264 -16.59 9.56 -12.25
C LYS A 264 -15.21 9.05 -12.72
N PRO A 265 -14.83 7.79 -12.43
CA PRO A 265 -13.56 7.25 -12.85
C PRO A 265 -13.47 7.03 -14.35
N ASP A 266 -12.25 6.88 -14.85
CA ASP A 266 -11.99 6.50 -16.24
C ASP A 266 -12.07 4.98 -16.44
N ILE A 267 -11.82 4.21 -15.37
CA ILE A 267 -11.85 2.74 -15.35
C ILE A 267 -12.46 2.26 -14.03
N VAL A 268 -13.27 1.21 -14.09
CA VAL A 268 -13.85 0.51 -12.93
C VAL A 268 -13.37 -0.93 -12.97
N LYS A 269 -12.66 -1.38 -11.92
CA LYS A 269 -12.10 -2.73 -11.85
C LYS A 269 -12.97 -3.62 -10.97
N LEU A 270 -13.45 -4.73 -11.53
CA LEU A 270 -14.24 -5.75 -10.82
C LEU A 270 -13.31 -6.59 -9.96
N ALA A 271 -13.62 -6.67 -8.67
CA ALA A 271 -12.82 -7.44 -7.72
C ALA A 271 -12.75 -8.93 -8.06
N ILE A 272 -11.60 -9.55 -7.76
CA ILE A 272 -11.34 -10.97 -8.00
C ILE A 272 -12.41 -11.90 -7.41
N GLU A 273 -13.02 -11.53 -6.28
CA GLU A 273 -14.06 -12.34 -5.63
C GLU A 273 -15.31 -12.52 -6.50
N PHE A 274 -15.61 -11.56 -7.39
CA PHE A 274 -16.72 -11.65 -8.35
C PHE A 274 -16.27 -12.12 -9.74
N THR A 275 -14.98 -12.07 -10.04
CA THR A 275 -14.43 -12.58 -11.30
C THR A 275 -14.19 -14.10 -11.25
N ASP A 276 -13.54 -14.62 -10.21
CA ASP A 276 -13.17 -16.04 -10.14
C ASP A 276 -14.42 -16.94 -10.07
N GLY A 277 -14.62 -17.79 -11.07
CA GLY A 277 -15.75 -18.70 -11.16
C GLY A 277 -17.08 -18.04 -11.54
N VAL A 278 -17.06 -16.79 -12.03
CA VAL A 278 -18.26 -16.04 -12.45
C VAL A 278 -19.07 -16.78 -13.51
N SER A 279 -18.42 -17.56 -14.38
CA SER A 279 -19.09 -18.36 -15.41
C SER A 279 -20.09 -19.39 -14.84
N ARG A 280 -19.98 -19.73 -13.55
CA ARG A 280 -20.75 -20.79 -12.88
C ARG A 280 -21.59 -20.33 -11.70
N ASP A 281 -21.48 -19.05 -11.30
CA ASP A 281 -22.13 -18.50 -10.12
C ASP A 281 -23.05 -17.34 -10.47
N THR A 282 -24.37 -17.57 -10.38
CA THR A 282 -25.37 -16.57 -10.75
C THR A 282 -25.37 -15.32 -9.87
N ASP A 283 -24.88 -15.39 -8.64
CA ASP A 283 -24.82 -14.22 -7.76
C ASP A 283 -23.62 -13.35 -8.13
N LYS A 284 -22.46 -13.95 -8.44
CA LYS A 284 -21.32 -13.23 -9.02
C LYS A 284 -21.67 -12.57 -10.35
N GLN A 285 -22.42 -13.27 -11.21
CA GLN A 285 -22.89 -12.72 -12.49
C GLN A 285 -23.74 -11.45 -12.33
N LYS A 286 -24.64 -11.42 -11.34
CA LYS A 286 -25.46 -10.22 -11.07
C LYS A 286 -24.61 -9.04 -10.61
N VAL A 287 -23.60 -9.28 -9.79
CA VAL A 287 -22.67 -8.24 -9.35
C VAL A 287 -21.84 -7.74 -10.52
N ALA A 288 -21.23 -8.64 -11.29
CA ALA A 288 -20.45 -8.31 -12.49
C ALA A 288 -21.26 -7.49 -13.50
N GLN A 289 -22.52 -7.88 -13.76
CA GLN A 289 -23.42 -7.11 -14.64
C GLN A 289 -23.75 -5.73 -14.08
N SER A 290 -23.94 -5.61 -12.77
CA SER A 290 -24.22 -4.32 -12.13
C SER A 290 -23.02 -3.39 -12.26
N VAL A 291 -21.81 -3.88 -11.96
CA VAL A 291 -20.55 -3.15 -12.10
C VAL A 291 -20.33 -2.69 -13.54
N LEU A 292 -20.59 -3.57 -14.52
CA LEU A 292 -20.49 -3.24 -15.94
C LEU A 292 -21.42 -2.08 -16.32
N ASN A 293 -22.70 -2.17 -15.95
CA ASN A 293 -23.69 -1.14 -16.25
C ASN A 293 -23.27 0.21 -15.65
N ILE A 294 -22.79 0.22 -14.40
CA ILE A 294 -22.33 1.44 -13.73
C ILE A 294 -21.13 2.06 -14.46
N ALA A 295 -20.14 1.23 -14.82
CA ALA A 295 -18.97 1.70 -15.55
C ALA A 295 -19.39 2.38 -16.87
N HIS A 296 -20.22 1.72 -17.66
CA HIS A 296 -20.66 2.22 -18.97
C HIS A 296 -21.60 3.44 -18.86
N ASP A 297 -22.49 3.48 -17.87
CA ASP A 297 -23.34 4.66 -17.60
C ASP A 297 -22.51 5.91 -17.29
N MET A 298 -21.31 5.74 -16.73
CA MET A 298 -20.34 6.81 -16.47
C MET A 298 -19.36 7.05 -17.63
N SER A 299 -19.48 6.31 -18.74
CA SER A 299 -18.51 6.30 -19.85
C SER A 299 -17.10 5.86 -19.42
N ALA A 300 -16.99 5.06 -18.37
CA ALA A 300 -15.76 4.41 -17.91
C ALA A 300 -15.61 3.03 -18.56
N LEU A 301 -14.37 2.53 -18.66
CA LEU A 301 -14.11 1.15 -19.07
C LEU A 301 -14.30 0.19 -17.89
N ALA A 302 -14.90 -0.96 -18.13
CA ALA A 302 -14.98 -2.05 -17.17
C ALA A 302 -13.78 -2.99 -17.34
N LEU A 303 -13.02 -3.20 -16.26
CA LEU A 303 -11.86 -4.09 -16.22
C LEU A 303 -12.15 -5.26 -15.27
N ALA A 304 -12.00 -6.50 -15.73
CA ALA A 304 -12.14 -7.68 -14.89
C ALA A 304 -10.76 -8.17 -14.39
N GLU A 305 -10.58 -8.21 -13.07
CA GLU A 305 -9.35 -8.67 -12.44
C GLU A 305 -9.43 -10.07 -11.89
N GLY A 306 -8.28 -10.74 -11.82
CA GLY A 306 -8.18 -12.06 -11.24
C GLY A 306 -8.72 -13.16 -12.17
N ILE A 307 -8.59 -12.99 -13.48
CA ILE A 307 -8.89 -14.05 -14.44
C ILE A 307 -7.93 -15.22 -14.23
N GLU A 308 -8.44 -16.31 -13.65
CA GLU A 308 -7.70 -17.56 -13.44
C GLU A 308 -8.09 -18.67 -14.42
N ARG A 309 -9.19 -18.49 -15.15
CA ARG A 309 -9.77 -19.51 -16.04
C ARG A 309 -10.23 -18.88 -17.36
N GLU A 310 -10.10 -19.66 -18.43
CA GLU A 310 -10.51 -19.24 -19.78
C GLU A 310 -12.03 -19.00 -19.85
N GLU A 311 -12.82 -19.85 -19.21
CA GLU A 311 -14.27 -19.74 -19.22
C GLU A 311 -14.79 -18.46 -18.55
N ASP A 312 -14.11 -17.94 -17.53
CA ASP A 312 -14.49 -16.71 -16.84
C ASP A 312 -14.17 -15.48 -17.71
N LEU A 313 -13.07 -15.52 -18.46
CA LEU A 313 -12.74 -14.49 -19.45
C LEU A 313 -13.80 -14.44 -20.55
N HIS A 314 -14.09 -15.58 -21.20
CA HIS A 314 -15.07 -15.61 -22.28
C HIS A 314 -16.46 -15.16 -21.80
N PHE A 315 -16.86 -15.58 -20.60
CA PHE A 315 -18.15 -15.17 -20.05
C PHE A 315 -18.22 -13.65 -19.82
N LEU A 316 -17.17 -13.03 -19.27
CA LEU A 316 -17.14 -11.59 -19.02
C LEU A 316 -16.96 -10.77 -20.32
N GLU A 317 -16.23 -11.30 -21.31
CA GLU A 317 -16.16 -10.73 -22.65
C GLU A 317 -17.54 -10.72 -23.32
N GLU A 318 -18.26 -11.85 -23.31
CA GLU A 318 -19.63 -11.95 -23.83
C GLU A 318 -20.61 -11.02 -23.10
N MET A 319 -20.40 -10.82 -21.79
CA MET A 319 -21.17 -9.87 -20.99
C MET A 319 -20.91 -8.41 -21.40
N GLY A 320 -19.72 -8.10 -21.92
CA GLY A 320 -19.34 -6.78 -22.43
C GLY A 320 -18.24 -6.06 -21.66
N TYR A 321 -17.45 -6.76 -20.83
CA TYR A 321 -16.27 -6.17 -20.19
C TYR A 321 -15.22 -5.74 -21.22
N ASP A 322 -14.55 -4.62 -20.96
CA ASP A 322 -13.65 -3.98 -21.92
C ASP A 322 -12.20 -4.46 -21.82
N LEU A 323 -11.74 -4.73 -20.59
CA LEU A 323 -10.35 -5.03 -20.25
C LEU A 323 -10.26 -6.21 -19.28
N PHE A 324 -9.15 -6.94 -19.32
CA PHE A 324 -8.94 -8.15 -18.54
C PHE A 324 -7.54 -8.22 -17.96
N GLN A 325 -7.42 -8.73 -16.73
CA GLN A 325 -6.16 -8.97 -16.06
C GLN A 325 -6.27 -10.22 -15.18
N GLY A 326 -5.24 -11.06 -15.17
CA GLY A 326 -5.26 -12.26 -14.34
C GLY A 326 -4.12 -13.23 -14.65
N TYR A 327 -3.97 -14.24 -13.79
CA TYR A 327 -2.87 -15.20 -13.88
C TYR A 327 -2.99 -16.16 -15.06
N TRP A 328 -4.20 -16.41 -15.55
CA TRP A 328 -4.41 -17.18 -16.78
C TRP A 328 -3.84 -16.45 -18.00
N ILE A 329 -3.89 -15.11 -18.00
CA ILE A 329 -3.30 -14.25 -19.03
C ILE A 329 -1.78 -14.17 -18.83
N ALA A 330 -1.35 -13.65 -17.67
CA ALA A 330 0.05 -13.61 -17.26
C ALA A 330 0.20 -13.23 -15.78
N LYS A 331 1.16 -13.88 -15.10
CA LYS A 331 1.61 -13.48 -13.75
C LYS A 331 2.51 -12.24 -13.81
N PRO A 332 2.56 -11.40 -12.76
CA PRO A 332 3.47 -10.26 -12.68
C PRO A 332 4.95 -10.64 -12.90
N GLN A 333 5.64 -9.98 -13.83
CA GLN A 333 7.04 -10.28 -14.19
C GLN A 333 7.98 -9.09 -13.96
N PRO A 334 9.30 -9.29 -13.80
CA PRO A 334 10.28 -8.19 -13.68
C PRO A 334 10.40 -7.29 -14.93
N THR A 335 9.85 -7.69 -16.08
CA THR A 335 9.87 -6.93 -17.34
C THR A 335 8.48 -6.86 -17.95
N PRO A 336 8.08 -5.75 -18.58
CA PRO A 336 6.76 -5.60 -19.20
C PRO A 336 6.58 -6.54 -20.38
N MET A 337 5.40 -7.14 -20.49
CA MET A 337 5.06 -8.06 -21.57
C MET A 337 4.42 -7.33 -22.74
N LYS A 338 4.98 -7.43 -23.95
CA LYS A 338 4.47 -6.70 -25.13
C LYS A 338 3.42 -7.48 -25.93
N SER A 339 3.32 -8.78 -25.71
CA SER A 339 2.40 -9.68 -26.43
C SER A 339 2.10 -10.88 -25.56
N ILE A 340 0.86 -11.38 -25.58
CA ILE A 340 0.48 -12.63 -24.92
C ILE A 340 0.45 -13.75 -25.96
N ASP A 341 1.10 -14.88 -25.68
CA ASP A 341 0.95 -16.11 -26.45
C ASP A 341 0.20 -17.14 -25.61
N VAL A 342 -1.10 -17.29 -25.88
CA VAL A 342 -2.01 -18.17 -25.14
C VAL A 342 -1.68 -19.65 -25.37
N SER A 343 -0.89 -19.99 -26.40
CA SER A 343 -0.48 -21.39 -26.65
C SER A 343 0.47 -21.96 -25.60
N LEU A 344 1.07 -21.10 -24.75
CA LEU A 344 2.03 -21.48 -23.71
C LEU A 344 1.43 -21.53 -22.29
N SER A 345 0.24 -20.95 -22.06
CA SER A 345 -0.36 -20.86 -20.72
C SER A 345 -0.89 -22.18 -20.17
N SER A 346 -1.11 -23.19 -21.03
CA SER A 346 -1.55 -24.54 -20.65
C SER A 346 -0.48 -25.37 -19.91
N SER A 347 0.75 -24.85 -19.80
CA SER A 347 1.91 -25.60 -19.27
C SER A 347 2.39 -25.14 -17.88
N CYS A 348 1.72 -24.16 -17.26
CA CYS A 348 2.07 -23.64 -15.95
C CYS A 348 0.82 -23.41 -15.08
N ILE A 349 0.02 -24.48 -14.91
CA ILE A 349 -0.96 -24.60 -13.81
C ILE A 349 -0.27 -25.33 -12.66
#